data_AF-A0A226N1B9-F1
#
_entry.id   AF-A0A226N1B9-F1
#
_cell.length_a   1.000
_cell.length_b   1.000
_cell.length_c   1.000
_cell.angle_alpha   90.00
_cell.angle_beta   90.00
_cell.angle_gamma   90.00
#
_symmetry.space_group_name_H-M   'P 1'
#
loop_
_entity.id
_entity.type
_entity.pdbx_description
1 polymer ?
#
loop_
_entity_poly.entity_id
_entity_poly.type
_entity_poly.pdbx_seq_one_letter_code
_entity_poly.pdbx_strand_id
1 'polypeptide(L)'
;TFIFTDWEDRELRLKAGDHMINTNCSAVHTRQALCCKMSVEYDKFLESGQKWFCHVDDDNYVNPRTLLRLLSAFSPSQDVYVGRPSLDHPIEAADHVQSDGSVSNFVVRRILRLTL
;
A
#
# COMPACT_ATOMS: atom_id res chain seq x y z
N THR A 1 4.45 -5.69 10.32
CA THR A 1 4.61 -6.02 8.90
C THR A 1 3.61 -7.08 8.56
N PHE A 2 2.86 -6.90 7.47
CA PHE A 2 1.94 -7.88 6.93
C PHE A 2 2.48 -8.37 5.59
N ILE A 3 2.22 -9.63 5.24
CA ILE A 3 2.63 -10.24 3.98
C ILE A 3 1.36 -10.64 3.24
N PHE A 4 1.14 -10.06 2.06
CA PHE A 4 -0.04 -10.28 1.25
C PHE A 4 0.32 -11.20 0.09
N THR A 5 -0.35 -12.35 0.02
CA THR A 5 -0.10 -13.41 -0.96
C THR A 5 -1.40 -13.81 -1.64
N ASP A 6 -1.31 -14.48 -2.79
CA ASP A 6 -2.45 -15.03 -3.55
C ASP A 6 -2.72 -16.52 -3.25
N TRP A 7 -1.95 -17.11 -2.34
CA TRP A 7 -2.11 -18.51 -1.95
C TRP A 7 -1.75 -18.77 -0.48
N GLU A 8 -2.29 -19.85 0.09
CA GLU A 8 -1.95 -20.29 1.45
C GLU A 8 -0.62 -21.06 1.49
N ASP A 9 0.39 -20.44 2.06
CA ASP A 9 1.71 -20.99 2.33
C ASP A 9 1.85 -21.42 3.80
N ARG A 10 2.02 -22.71 4.04
CA ARG A 10 2.17 -23.27 5.40
C ARG A 10 3.45 -22.79 6.10
N GLU A 11 4.57 -22.72 5.39
CA GLU A 11 5.85 -22.31 5.98
C GLU A 11 5.83 -20.83 6.34
N LEU A 12 5.29 -20.01 5.44
CA LEU A 12 5.11 -18.58 5.68
C LEU A 12 4.11 -18.35 6.83
N ARG A 13 3.01 -19.10 6.88
CA ARG A 13 2.04 -19.05 7.98
C ARG A 13 2.68 -19.39 9.32
N LEU A 14 3.56 -20.39 9.37
CA LEU A 14 4.30 -20.74 10.59
C LEU A 14 5.22 -19.61 11.06
N LYS A 15 5.78 -18.82 10.15
CA LYS A 15 6.71 -17.71 10.47
C LYS A 15 6.00 -16.38 10.76
N ALA A 16 4.95 -16.06 10.00
CA ALA A 16 4.26 -14.78 10.05
C ALA A 16 2.92 -14.81 10.80
N GLY A 17 2.35 -16.00 11.05
CA GLY A 17 1.07 -16.17 11.73
C GLY A 17 -0.06 -15.43 11.02
N ASP A 18 -0.85 -14.68 11.79
CA ASP A 18 -1.97 -13.88 11.29
C ASP A 18 -1.53 -12.66 10.47
N HIS A 19 -0.22 -12.37 10.42
CA HIS A 19 0.30 -11.34 9.54
C HIS A 19 0.46 -11.82 8.08
N MET A 20 0.31 -13.11 7.81
CA MET A 20 0.15 -13.63 6.45
C MET A 20 -1.31 -13.55 6.03
N ILE A 21 -1.59 -12.77 4.99
CA ILE A 21 -2.92 -12.55 4.44
C ILE A 21 -2.98 -13.16 3.05
N ASN A 22 -3.76 -14.24 2.90
CA ASN A 22 -4.16 -14.69 1.58
C ASN A 22 -5.28 -13.76 1.07
N THR A 23 -5.00 -13.07 -0.03
CA THR A 23 -5.90 -12.10 -0.65
C THR A 23 -7.00 -12.74 -1.48
N ASN A 24 -6.87 -14.04 -1.82
CA ASN A 24 -7.70 -14.74 -2.82
C ASN A 24 -7.76 -14.02 -4.19
N CYS A 25 -6.82 -13.11 -4.46
CA CYS A 25 -6.63 -12.53 -5.78
C CYS A 25 -6.01 -13.57 -6.73
N SER A 26 -6.12 -13.33 -8.03
CA SER A 26 -5.49 -14.21 -9.02
C SER A 26 -3.96 -14.17 -8.90
N ALA A 27 -3.31 -15.33 -9.04
CA ALA A 27 -1.85 -15.45 -9.04
C ALA A 27 -1.18 -14.96 -10.34
N VAL A 28 -1.96 -14.60 -11.37
CA VAL A 28 -1.39 -14.07 -12.62
C VAL A 28 -0.81 -12.67 -12.40
N HIS A 29 0.23 -12.32 -13.15
CA HIS A 29 0.91 -11.02 -12.98
C HIS A 29 0.32 -9.95 -13.91
N THR A 30 -1.01 -9.87 -13.97
CA THR A 30 -1.71 -8.83 -14.74
C THR A 30 -1.92 -7.60 -13.87
N ARG A 31 -2.07 -6.42 -14.49
CA ARG A 31 -2.37 -5.18 -13.75
C ARG A 31 -3.58 -5.32 -12.82
N GLN A 32 -4.64 -5.99 -13.28
CA GLN A 32 -5.84 -6.21 -12.48
C GLN A 32 -5.58 -7.07 -11.24
N ALA A 33 -4.80 -8.15 -11.38
CA ALA A 33 -4.45 -9.03 -10.27
C ALA A 33 -3.55 -8.32 -9.25
N LEU A 34 -2.57 -7.53 -9.71
CA LEU A 34 -1.72 -6.71 -8.85
C LEU A 34 -2.53 -5.63 -8.11
N CYS A 35 -3.44 -4.94 -8.81
CA CYS A 35 -4.34 -3.97 -8.19
C CYS A 35 -5.28 -4.63 -7.15
N CYS A 36 -5.73 -5.85 -7.37
CA CYS A 36 -6.52 -6.63 -6.40
C CYS A 36 -5.72 -6.88 -5.11
N LYS A 37 -4.45 -7.31 -5.23
CA LYS A 37 -3.60 -7.52 -4.05
C LYS A 37 -3.39 -6.21 -3.28
N MET A 38 -3.06 -5.15 -4.01
CA MET A 38 -2.85 -3.80 -3.45
C MET A 38 -4.13 -3.23 -2.80
N SER A 39 -5.33 -3.53 -3.31
CA SER A 39 -6.57 -3.07 -2.66
C SER A 39 -6.75 -3.73 -1.30
N VAL A 40 -6.47 -5.02 -1.17
CA VAL A 40 -6.52 -5.73 0.12
C VAL A 40 -5.48 -5.19 1.11
N GLU A 41 -4.28 -4.84 0.63
CA GLU A 41 -3.27 -4.16 1.45
C GLU A 41 -3.78 -2.84 2.01
N TYR A 42 -4.42 -2.04 1.15
CA TYR A 42 -4.93 -0.73 1.51
C TYR A 42 -6.11 -0.84 2.49
N ASP A 43 -7.06 -1.74 2.24
CA ASP A 43 -8.17 -2.00 3.15
C ASP A 43 -7.67 -2.41 4.54
N LYS A 44 -6.68 -3.31 4.60
CA LYS A 44 -6.07 -3.73 5.88
C LYS A 44 -5.40 -2.58 6.62
N PHE A 45 -4.75 -1.68 5.88
CA PHE A 45 -4.18 -0.46 6.45
C PHE A 45 -5.28 0.45 7.01
N LEU A 46 -6.38 0.66 6.29
CA LEU A 46 -7.50 1.49 6.76
C LEU A 46 -8.11 0.95 8.05
N GLU A 47 -8.33 -0.37 8.12
CA GLU A 47 -8.85 -1.06 9.31
C GLU A 47 -7.92 -0.92 10.52
N SER A 48 -6.60 -0.88 10.29
CA SER A 48 -5.61 -0.83 11.37
C SER A 48 -5.57 0.50 12.13
N GLY A 49 -6.11 1.58 11.56
CA GLY A 49 -6.03 2.93 12.12
C GLY A 49 -4.61 3.51 12.21
N GLN A 50 -3.63 2.87 11.56
CA GLN A 50 -2.24 3.31 11.60
C GLN A 50 -2.02 4.63 10.85
N LYS A 51 -0.96 5.35 11.23
CA LYS A 51 -0.67 6.68 10.68
C LYS A 51 0.05 6.65 9.34
N TRP A 52 0.74 5.57 9.00
CA TRP A 52 1.57 5.48 7.81
C TRP A 52 1.34 4.14 7.12
N PHE A 53 1.11 4.17 5.82
CA PHE A 53 1.13 3.01 4.95
C PHE A 53 2.46 2.97 4.20
N CYS A 54 3.14 1.82 4.21
CA CYS A 54 4.40 1.62 3.51
C CYS A 54 4.27 0.35 2.66
N HIS A 55 4.16 0.52 1.34
CA HIS A 55 4.16 -0.59 0.38
C HIS A 55 5.58 -0.88 -0.09
N VAL A 56 5.92 -2.16 -0.14
CA VAL A 56 7.26 -2.68 -0.41
C VAL A 56 7.13 -4.03 -1.11
N ASP A 57 7.86 -4.22 -2.20
CA ASP A 57 7.90 -5.49 -2.96
C ASP A 57 8.72 -6.58 -2.22
N ASP A 58 8.59 -7.84 -2.65
CA ASP A 58 9.23 -9.00 -2.00
C ASP A 58 10.76 -9.07 -2.22
N ASP A 59 11.27 -8.36 -3.20
CA ASP A 59 12.69 -8.22 -3.52
C ASP A 59 13.36 -6.98 -2.87
N ASN A 60 12.60 -6.23 -2.07
CA ASN A 60 13.06 -4.99 -1.45
C ASN A 60 13.54 -5.22 0.00
N TYR A 61 14.62 -4.53 0.39
CA TYR A 61 15.08 -4.47 1.78
C TYR A 61 14.68 -3.15 2.44
N VAL A 62 14.08 -3.22 3.63
CA VAL A 62 13.69 -2.05 4.41
C VAL A 62 14.60 -1.88 5.61
N ASN A 63 15.16 -0.69 5.79
CA ASN A 63 15.79 -0.27 7.05
C ASN A 63 14.77 0.51 7.92
N PRO A 64 14.21 -0.09 8.98
CA PRO A 64 13.14 0.54 9.75
C PRO A 64 13.58 1.81 10.49
N ARG A 65 14.86 1.90 10.87
CA ARG A 65 15.40 3.07 11.57
C ARG A 65 15.48 4.29 10.67
N THR A 66 15.98 4.11 9.45
CA THR A 66 16.04 5.19 8.46
C THR A 66 14.64 5.57 8.00
N LEU A 67 13.76 4.59 7.79
CA LEU A 67 12.36 4.82 7.46
C LEU A 67 11.67 5.69 8.51
N LEU A 68 11.79 5.35 9.78
CA LEU A 68 11.18 6.14 10.87
C LEU A 68 11.71 7.58 10.92
N ARG A 69 13.02 7.77 10.71
CA ARG A 69 13.62 9.12 10.63
C ARG A 69 13.03 9.93 9.47
N LEU A 70 12.90 9.33 8.29
CA LEU A 70 12.27 9.97 7.13
C LEU A 70 10.83 10.38 7.44
N LEU A 71 10.01 9.45 7.95
CA LEU A 71 8.61 9.72 8.26
C LEU A 71 8.42 10.77 9.36
N SER A 72 9.39 10.89 10.29
CA SER A 72 9.34 11.90 11.36
C SER A 72 9.46 13.35 10.87
N ALA A 73 9.93 13.56 9.62
CA ALA A 73 10.02 14.89 9.01
C ALA A 73 8.68 15.42 8.51
N PHE A 74 7.64 14.58 8.45
CA PHE A 74 6.32 14.93 7.94
C PHE A 74 5.28 14.93 9.04
N SER A 75 4.29 15.83 8.95
CA SER A 75 3.13 15.79 9.84
C SER A 75 2.17 14.67 9.42
N PRO A 76 1.75 13.77 10.32
CA PRO A 76 0.71 12.79 10.03
C PRO A 76 -0.67 13.41 9.74
N SER A 77 -0.85 14.71 9.93
CA SER A 77 -2.10 15.42 9.58
C SER A 77 -2.13 15.91 8.14
N GLN A 78 -1.01 15.79 7.41
CA GLN A 78 -0.90 16.21 6.03
C GLN A 78 -1.00 15.01 5.09
N ASP A 79 -1.55 15.29 3.92
CA ASP A 79 -1.65 14.38 2.79
C ASP A 79 -0.29 14.33 2.09
N VAL A 80 0.43 13.22 2.26
CA VAL A 80 1.80 13.06 1.77
C VAL A 80 1.93 11.74 1.02
N TYR A 81 2.49 11.81 -0.18
CA TYR A 81 3.01 10.68 -0.92
C TYR A 81 4.53 10.80 -1.04
N VAL A 82 5.25 9.81 -0.53
CA VAL A 82 6.72 9.76 -0.64
C VAL A 82 7.09 8.50 -1.44
N GLY A 83 8.05 8.63 -2.34
CA GLY A 83 8.52 7.52 -3.15
C GLY A 83 9.54 8.00 -4.17
N ARG A 84 10.14 7.06 -4.90
CA ARG A 84 10.93 7.37 -6.08
C ARG A 84 9.97 7.73 -7.22
N PRO A 85 10.06 8.93 -7.82
CA PRO A 85 9.20 9.28 -8.94
C PRO A 85 9.55 8.38 -10.14
N SER A 86 8.55 7.71 -10.70
CA SER A 86 8.68 6.93 -11.94
C SER A 86 8.45 7.77 -13.19
N LEU A 87 7.88 8.96 -13.03
CA LEU A 87 7.64 9.95 -14.07
C LEU A 87 8.36 11.24 -13.68
N ASP A 88 8.74 12.02 -14.69
CA ASP A 88 9.26 13.38 -14.54
C ASP A 88 8.14 14.42 -14.30
N HIS A 89 6.89 14.00 -14.33
CA HIS A 89 5.69 14.81 -14.10
C HIS A 89 4.71 14.12 -13.14
N PRO A 90 3.80 14.88 -12.48
CA PRO A 90 2.75 14.31 -11.64
C PRO A 90 1.82 13.37 -12.42
N ILE A 91 1.35 12.31 -11.75
CA ILE A 91 0.32 11.44 -12.31
C ILE A 91 -1.03 12.15 -12.22
N GLU A 92 -1.70 12.29 -13.36
CA GLU A 92 -3.10 12.69 -13.43
C GLU A 92 -3.97 11.42 -13.53
N ALA A 93 -4.88 11.23 -12.56
CA ALA A 93 -5.83 10.13 -12.56
C ALA A 93 -7.25 10.69 -12.73
N ALA A 94 -8.00 10.20 -13.72
CA ALA A 94 -9.38 10.59 -13.93
C ALA A 94 -10.29 9.98 -12.86
N ASP A 95 -11.02 10.83 -12.14
CA ASP A 95 -12.08 10.42 -11.22
C ASP A 95 -13.28 9.90 -12.03
N HIS A 96 -13.48 8.59 -12.07
CA HIS A 96 -14.76 8.01 -12.48
C HIS A 96 -15.67 7.84 -11.26
N VAL A 97 -16.02 8.95 -10.63
CA VAL A 97 -17.14 8.98 -9.67
C VAL A 97 -18.43 9.05 -10.50
N GLN A 98 -19.26 7.99 -10.46
CA GLN A 98 -20.65 8.13 -10.87
C GLN A 98 -21.29 9.17 -9.92
N SER A 99 -21.75 10.27 -10.51
CA SER A 99 -22.26 11.45 -9.80
C SER A 99 -23.54 11.14 -9.01
N ASP A 100 -23.37 10.75 -7.74
CA ASP A 100 -24.38 10.90 -6.69
C ASP A 100 -23.91 11.98 -5.69
N GLY A 101 -23.90 13.23 -6.15
CA GLY A 101 -23.99 14.46 -5.34
C GLY A 101 -23.01 14.70 -4.19
N SER A 102 -22.06 13.80 -3.96
CA SER A 102 -21.07 13.85 -2.89
C SER A 102 -19.69 13.90 -3.52
N VAL A 103 -19.08 15.08 -3.45
CA VAL A 103 -17.67 15.26 -3.78
C VAL A 103 -16.88 14.42 -2.79
N SER A 104 -16.43 13.23 -3.20
CA SER A 104 -15.42 12.52 -2.46
C SER A 104 -14.11 13.27 -2.67
N ASN A 105 -13.68 14.00 -1.65
CA ASN A 105 -12.36 14.62 -1.65
C ASN A 105 -11.31 13.53 -1.91
N PHE A 106 -10.37 13.82 -2.81
CA PHE A 106 -9.20 13.01 -3.08
C PHE A 106 -8.50 12.68 -1.76
N VAL A 107 -8.63 11.44 -1.25
CA VAL A 107 -8.01 11.12 0.03
C VAL A 107 -6.60 10.61 -0.21
N VAL A 108 -5.58 11.48 -0.17
CA VAL A 108 -4.19 11.00 -0.11
C VAL A 108 -3.93 10.52 1.32
N ARG A 109 -4.31 9.27 1.62
CA ARG A 109 -4.02 8.71 2.95
C ARG A 109 -2.57 8.25 3.02
N ARG A 110 -1.65 9.19 3.26
CA ARG A 110 -0.31 8.96 3.85
C ARG A 110 0.37 7.69 3.34
N ILE A 111 0.66 7.66 2.05
CA ILE A 111 1.24 6.49 1.36
C ILE A 111 2.72 6.75 1.12
N LEU A 112 3.58 5.96 1.75
CA LEU A 112 4.95 5.78 1.27
C LEU A 112 4.92 4.57 0.33
N ARG A 113 5.20 4.78 -0.95
CA ARG A 113 5.47 3.68 -1.88
C ARG A 113 6.98 3.60 -2.09
N LEU A 114 7.59 2.59 -1.50
CA LEU A 114 8.97 2.23 -1.80
C LEU A 114 8.92 1.26 -2.99
N THR A 115 8.85 1.82 -4.20
CA THR A 115 9.23 1.09 -5.41
C THR A 115 10.64 1.57 -5.77
N LEU A 116 11.61 0.66 -5.78
CA LEU A 116 12.95 0.92 -6.31
C LEU A 116 12.92 1.02 -7.83
#